data_AF-A0A0M9WHD4-F1
#
_entry.id   AF-A0A0M9WHD4-F1
#
_cell.length_a   1.000
_cell.length_b   1.000
_cell.length_c   1.000
_cell.angle_alpha   90.00
_cell.angle_beta   90.00
_cell.angle_gamma   90.00
#
_symmetry.space_group_name_H-M   'P 1'
#
loop_
_entity.id
_entity.type
_entity.pdbx_description
1 polymer ?
#
loop_
_entity_poly.entity_id
_entity_poly.type
_entity_poly.pdbx_seq_one_letter_code
_entity_poly.pdbx_strand_id
1 'polypeptide(L)'
;MGLSGVKRLWFEFSDKIDNVKKKGLRGQSRYYYIFSIGTEHEHRGKGLAKAIMRDHQKTAQAANLPIWLEATTAGSRALYLSMGFQEVEEIRLGKGNVAADASLQSGGPGVSLWAMIWWPTPTPEATS
;
A
#
# COMPACT_ATOMS: atom_id res chain seq x y z
N MET A 1 24.80 7.70 -12.98
CA MET A 1 23.82 7.90 -11.89
C MET A 1 24.10 6.86 -10.82
N GLY A 2 24.82 7.25 -9.78
CA GLY A 2 25.32 6.34 -8.74
C GLY A 2 24.29 6.03 -7.65
N LEU A 3 24.62 5.06 -6.79
CA LEU A 3 23.89 4.61 -5.60
C LEU A 3 23.20 5.72 -4.77
N SER A 4 23.68 6.96 -4.84
CA SER A 4 23.17 8.11 -4.09
C SER A 4 21.73 8.52 -4.43
N GLY A 5 21.33 8.46 -5.71
CA GLY A 5 19.96 8.81 -6.13
C GLY A 5 18.93 7.79 -5.63
N VAL A 6 19.29 6.51 -5.72
CA VAL A 6 18.49 5.39 -5.18
C VAL A 6 18.42 5.48 -3.66
N LYS A 7 19.54 5.71 -2.97
CA LYS A 7 19.59 5.88 -1.51
C LYS A 7 18.70 7.03 -1.02
N ARG A 8 18.68 8.15 -1.74
CA ARG A 8 17.81 9.30 -1.41
C ARG A 8 16.33 8.96 -1.60
N LEU A 9 15.99 8.27 -2.69
CA LEU A 9 14.62 7.79 -2.93
C LEU A 9 14.17 6.85 -1.80
N TRP A 10 15.02 5.90 -1.40
CA TRP A 10 14.74 4.97 -0.29
C TRP A 10 14.60 5.70 1.06
N PHE A 11 15.41 6.71 1.32
CA PHE A 11 15.31 7.48 2.57
C PHE A 11 14.05 8.35 2.60
N GLU A 12 13.76 9.09 1.52
CA GLU A 12 12.51 9.86 1.37
C GLU A 12 11.27 8.95 1.41
N PHE A 13 11.39 7.71 0.93
CA PHE A 13 10.35 6.70 1.03
C PHE A 13 10.11 6.30 2.49
N SER A 14 11.15 5.89 3.22
CA SER A 14 11.02 5.46 4.62
C SER A 14 10.41 6.55 5.51
N ASP A 15 10.91 7.79 5.46
CA ASP A 15 10.44 8.87 6.34
C ASP A 15 8.96 9.24 6.09
N LYS A 16 8.56 9.34 4.81
CA LYS A 16 7.17 9.66 4.46
C LYS A 16 6.24 8.51 4.83
N ILE A 17 6.65 7.28 4.57
CA ILE A 17 5.83 6.10 4.83
C ILE A 17 5.65 5.88 6.33
N ASP A 18 6.68 6.10 7.16
CA ASP A 18 6.58 5.90 8.60
C ASP A 18 5.57 6.85 9.26
N ASN A 19 5.53 8.11 8.84
CA ASN A 19 4.55 9.08 9.36
C ASN A 19 3.13 8.73 8.91
N VAL A 20 2.95 8.35 7.65
CA VAL A 20 1.64 7.95 7.11
C VAL A 20 1.16 6.63 7.75
N LYS A 21 2.06 5.67 7.99
CA LYS A 21 1.78 4.45 8.76
C LYS A 21 1.29 4.75 10.16
N LYS A 22 2.00 5.60 10.91
CA LYS A 22 1.58 6.02 12.26
C LYS A 22 0.18 6.63 12.27
N LYS A 23 -0.10 7.53 11.32
CA LYS A 23 -1.42 8.15 11.14
C LYS A 23 -2.50 7.11 10.84
N GLY A 24 -2.25 6.20 9.90
CA GLY A 24 -3.24 5.23 9.46
C GLY A 24 -3.49 4.10 10.46
N LEU A 25 -2.47 3.62 11.16
CA LEU A 25 -2.56 2.55 12.15
C LEU A 25 -3.12 3.01 13.51
N ARG A 26 -3.20 4.32 13.77
CA ARG A 26 -3.86 4.88 14.97
C ARG A 26 -3.35 4.27 16.30
N GLY A 27 -2.03 4.04 16.38
CA GLY A 27 -1.40 3.44 17.56
C GLY A 27 -1.41 1.91 17.61
N GLN A 28 -2.06 1.22 16.67
CA GLN A 28 -1.95 -0.24 16.52
C GLN A 28 -0.52 -0.62 16.12
N SER A 29 0.13 -1.44 16.94
CA SER A 29 1.52 -1.85 16.75
C SER A 29 1.67 -3.11 15.90
N ARG A 30 0.62 -3.93 15.82
CA ARG A 30 0.60 -5.20 15.09
C ARG A 30 -0.32 -5.12 13.88
N TYR A 31 0.19 -5.50 12.72
CA TYR A 31 -0.55 -5.50 11.46
C TYR A 31 0.09 -6.46 10.46
N TYR A 32 -0.68 -6.90 9.48
CA TYR A 32 -0.14 -7.60 8.32
C TYR A 32 0.29 -6.56 7.28
N TYR A 33 1.42 -6.81 6.62
CA TYR A 33 1.90 -5.97 5.54
C TYR A 33 1.96 -6.77 4.24
N ILE A 34 1.26 -6.28 3.21
CA ILE A 34 1.34 -6.86 1.87
C ILE A 34 2.44 -6.14 1.10
N PHE A 35 3.61 -6.77 1.03
CA PHE A 35 4.77 -6.20 0.34
C PHE A 35 4.58 -6.14 -1.18
N SER A 36 4.00 -7.19 -1.77
CA SER A 36 3.73 -7.24 -3.20
C SER A 36 2.64 -8.25 -3.53
N ILE A 37 1.85 -7.94 -4.56
CA ILE A 37 0.92 -8.86 -5.20
C ILE A 37 0.94 -8.58 -6.70
N GLY A 38 1.05 -9.65 -7.48
CA GLY A 38 1.08 -9.58 -8.93
C GLY A 38 0.12 -10.59 -9.53
N THR A 39 -0.44 -10.25 -10.69
CA THR A 39 -1.12 -11.21 -11.56
C THR A 39 -0.48 -11.10 -12.93
N GLU A 40 -0.02 -12.23 -13.45
CA GLU A 40 0.52 -12.35 -14.81
C GLU A 40 -0.45 -11.76 -15.83
N HIS A 41 0.08 -11.13 -16.87
CA HIS A 41 -0.70 -10.33 -17.81
C HIS A 41 -1.87 -11.13 -18.42
N GLU A 42 -1.60 -12.34 -18.91
CA GLU A 42 -2.57 -13.27 -19.51
C GLU A 42 -3.65 -13.79 -18.54
N HIS A 43 -3.46 -13.55 -17.24
CA HIS A 43 -4.34 -14.02 -16.17
C HIS A 43 -5.08 -12.89 -15.45
N ARG A 44 -4.91 -11.64 -15.88
CA ARG A 44 -5.65 -10.48 -15.34
C ARG A 44 -7.14 -10.55 -15.68
N GLY A 45 -7.95 -9.77 -14.97
CA GLY A 45 -9.41 -9.72 -15.15
C GLY A 45 -10.18 -10.93 -14.58
N LYS A 46 -9.49 -11.97 -14.10
CA LYS A 46 -10.10 -13.20 -13.58
C LYS A 46 -10.34 -13.19 -12.06
N GLY A 47 -10.10 -12.07 -11.40
CA GLY A 47 -10.30 -11.92 -9.94
C GLY A 47 -9.23 -12.59 -9.05
N LEU A 48 -8.12 -13.07 -9.60
CA LEU A 48 -7.08 -13.81 -8.85
C LEU A 48 -6.47 -13.01 -7.68
N ALA A 49 -6.07 -11.76 -7.93
CA ALA A 49 -5.57 -10.89 -6.86
C ALA A 49 -6.61 -10.66 -5.75
N LYS A 50 -7.90 -10.58 -6.13
CA LYS A 50 -9.01 -10.43 -5.18
C LYS A 50 -9.19 -11.68 -4.33
N ALA A 51 -9.06 -12.87 -4.92
CA ALA A 51 -9.14 -14.14 -4.20
C ALA A 51 -8.03 -14.26 -3.15
N ILE A 52 -6.77 -14.04 -3.55
CA ILE A 52 -5.62 -14.07 -2.64
C ILE A 52 -5.80 -13.04 -1.49
N MET A 53 -6.18 -11.81 -1.82
CA MET A 53 -6.37 -10.77 -0.81
C MET A 53 -7.55 -11.09 0.14
N ARG A 54 -8.61 -11.76 -0.33
CA ARG A 54 -9.71 -12.21 0.53
C ARG A 54 -9.25 -13.26 1.54
N ASP A 55 -8.35 -14.15 1.16
CA ASP A 55 -7.80 -15.13 2.09
C ASP A 55 -6.92 -14.45 3.15
N HIS A 56 -6.11 -13.47 2.78
CA HIS A 56 -5.38 -12.64 3.75
C HIS A 56 -6.31 -11.85 4.68
N GLN A 57 -7.41 -11.29 4.17
CA GLN A 57 -8.43 -10.63 4.99
C GLN A 57 -9.07 -11.58 5.99
N LYS A 58 -9.31 -12.86 5.64
CA LYS A 58 -9.80 -13.86 6.60
C LYS A 58 -8.78 -14.11 7.72
N THR A 59 -7.51 -14.27 7.37
CA THR A 59 -6.43 -14.44 8.38
C THR A 59 -6.33 -13.22 9.29
N ALA A 60 -6.36 -12.01 8.72
CA ALA A 60 -6.31 -10.75 9.46
C ALA A 60 -7.55 -10.54 10.35
N GLN A 61 -8.73 -10.90 9.85
CA GLN A 61 -9.99 -10.91 10.59
C GLN A 61 -9.91 -11.83 11.82
N ALA A 62 -9.44 -13.07 11.64
CA ALA A 62 -9.31 -14.04 12.72
C ALA A 62 -8.30 -13.58 13.80
N ALA A 63 -7.25 -12.86 13.40
CA ALA A 63 -6.26 -12.29 14.32
C ALA A 63 -6.68 -10.94 14.93
N ASN A 64 -7.80 -10.36 14.48
CA ASN A 64 -8.21 -8.99 14.79
C ASN A 64 -7.08 -7.95 14.53
N LEU A 65 -6.36 -8.12 13.42
CA LEU A 65 -5.28 -7.22 13.00
C LEU A 65 -5.61 -6.55 11.67
N PRO A 66 -5.22 -5.28 11.45
CA PRO A 66 -5.37 -4.62 10.16
C PRO A 66 -4.37 -5.15 9.12
N ILE A 67 -4.65 -4.84 7.86
CA ILE A 67 -3.73 -5.04 6.74
C ILE A 67 -3.30 -3.67 6.21
N TRP A 68 -2.00 -3.46 6.09
CA TRP A 68 -1.38 -2.29 5.48
C TRP A 68 -0.79 -2.63 4.11
N LEU A 69 -0.88 -1.70 3.16
CA LEU A 69 -0.19 -1.76 1.88
C LEU A 69 -0.02 -0.37 1.25
N GLU A 70 0.83 -0.30 0.23
CA GLU A 70 0.92 0.82 -0.69
C GLU A 70 0.50 0.38 -2.09
N ALA A 71 -0.59 0.93 -2.62
CA ALA A 71 -0.96 0.73 -4.01
C ALA A 71 -0.07 1.58 -4.91
N THR A 72 0.44 1.02 -5.99
CA THR A 72 1.39 1.67 -6.91
C THR A 72 0.78 2.05 -8.27
N THR A 73 -0.49 1.72 -8.50
CA THR A 73 -1.22 2.09 -9.72
C THR A 73 -2.67 2.48 -9.38
N ALA A 74 -3.31 3.29 -10.23
CA ALA A 74 -4.72 3.62 -10.05
C ALA A 74 -5.63 2.37 -10.08
N GLY A 75 -5.26 1.36 -10.89
CA GLY A 75 -5.98 0.09 -10.96
C GLY A 75 -5.90 -0.73 -9.67
N SER A 76 -4.71 -0.86 -9.08
CA SER A 76 -4.57 -1.56 -7.79
C SER A 76 -5.24 -0.79 -6.65
N ARG A 77 -5.14 0.54 -6.63
CA ARG A 77 -5.89 1.40 -5.70
C ARG A 77 -7.40 1.13 -5.77
N ALA A 78 -7.97 1.17 -6.98
CA ALA A 78 -9.40 0.92 -7.19
C ALA A 78 -9.82 -0.51 -6.74
N LEU A 79 -8.97 -1.51 -7.02
CA LEU A 79 -9.19 -2.88 -6.53
C LEU A 79 -9.29 -2.90 -5.01
N TYR A 80 -8.31 -2.35 -4.29
CA TYR A 80 -8.30 -2.40 -2.83
C TYR A 80 -9.44 -1.61 -2.19
N LEU A 81 -9.81 -0.44 -2.75
CA LEU A 81 -11.01 0.29 -2.35
C LEU A 81 -12.27 -0.59 -2.44
N SER A 82 -12.44 -1.34 -3.53
CA SER A 82 -13.55 -2.28 -3.69
C SER A 82 -13.55 -3.46 -2.70
N MET A 83 -12.43 -3.68 -2.01
CA MET A 83 -12.25 -4.72 -1.00
C MET A 83 -12.40 -4.19 0.44
N GLY A 84 -12.74 -2.91 0.60
CA GLY A 84 -12.93 -2.26 1.90
C GLY A 84 -11.65 -1.66 2.50
N PHE A 85 -10.56 -1.59 1.74
CA PHE A 85 -9.42 -0.76 2.16
C PHE A 85 -9.82 0.71 2.12
N GLN A 86 -9.24 1.48 3.03
CA GLN A 86 -9.37 2.92 3.15
C GLN A 86 -8.05 3.55 2.76
N GLU A 87 -8.10 4.65 2.03
CA GLU A 87 -6.92 5.47 1.78
C GLU A 87 -6.57 6.30 3.01
N VAL A 88 -5.29 6.31 3.34
CA VAL A 88 -4.74 7.14 4.41
C VAL A 88 -4.13 8.42 3.82
N GLU A 89 -3.37 8.27 2.72
CA GLU A 89 -2.69 9.37 2.03
C GLU A 89 -2.19 8.95 0.64
N GLU A 90 -2.16 9.90 -0.31
CA GLU A 90 -1.38 9.75 -1.55
C GLU A 90 0.01 10.36 -1.36
N ILE A 91 1.04 9.60 -1.70
CA ILE A 91 2.45 9.94 -1.56
C ILE A 91 3.05 10.07 -2.96
N ARG A 92 3.78 11.16 -3.22
CA ARG A 92 4.60 11.32 -4.43
C ARG A 92 6.07 11.08 -4.13
N LEU A 93 6.61 9.99 -4.69
CA LEU A 93 8.02 9.63 -4.56
C LEU A 93 8.84 10.17 -5.73
N GLY A 94 10.04 10.64 -5.43
CA GLY A 94 10.98 11.12 -6.45
C GLY A 94 10.49 12.34 -7.24
N LYS A 95 9.49 13.08 -6.74
CA LYS A 95 9.04 14.33 -7.35
C LYS A 95 10.25 15.26 -7.60
N GLY A 96 10.34 15.80 -8.81
CA GLY A 96 11.45 16.60 -9.29
C GLY A 96 12.62 15.79 -9.90
N ASN A 97 12.62 14.46 -9.76
CA ASN A 97 13.72 13.59 -10.20
C ASN A 97 13.27 12.43 -11.10
N VAL A 98 12.01 12.00 -11.02
CA VAL A 98 11.48 10.88 -11.81
C VAL A 98 10.14 11.22 -12.46
N ALA A 99 9.87 10.58 -13.61
CA ALA A 99 8.60 10.57 -14.30
C ALA A 99 7.57 9.67 -13.58
N ALA A 100 6.33 9.67 -14.08
CA ALA A 100 5.24 8.86 -13.52
C ALA A 100 5.47 7.34 -13.69
N ASP A 101 6.25 6.93 -14.68
CA ASP A 101 6.65 5.53 -14.94
C ASP A 101 7.93 5.13 -14.18
N ALA A 102 8.38 5.96 -13.24
CA ALA A 102 9.61 5.83 -12.47
C ALA A 102 10.92 5.98 -13.27
N SER A 103 10.87 6.34 -14.55
CA SER A 103 12.08 6.70 -15.31
C SER A 103 12.67 8.03 -14.80
N LEU A 104 13.98 8.22 -14.97
CA LEU A 104 14.65 9.45 -14.54
C LEU A 104 14.19 10.64 -15.40
N GLN A 105 13.69 11.68 -14.75
CA GLN A 105 13.23 12.91 -15.41
C GLN A 105 13.43 14.09 -14.46
N SER A 106 14.35 14.99 -14.81
CA SER A 106 14.51 16.26 -14.08
C SER A 106 13.22 17.07 -14.15
N GLY A 107 12.74 17.55 -12.99
CA GLY A 107 11.46 18.23 -12.88
C GLY A 107 10.23 17.33 -13.00
N GLY A 108 10.41 16.00 -13.05
CA GLY A 108 9.33 15.04 -13.24
C GLY A 108 8.31 15.03 -12.08
N PRO A 109 7.07 14.57 -12.32
CA PRO A 109 5.99 14.60 -11.34
C PRO A 109 6.21 13.66 -10.14
N GLY A 110 7.10 12.68 -10.25
CA GLY A 110 7.24 11.57 -9.32
C GLY A 110 6.25 10.42 -9.60
N VAL A 111 6.39 9.35 -8.83
CA VAL A 111 5.47 8.19 -8.85
C VAL A 111 4.45 8.36 -7.73
N SER A 112 3.17 8.15 -8.02
CA SER A 112 2.10 8.12 -7.02
C SER A 112 2.03 6.75 -6.33
N LEU A 113 1.96 6.77 -5.00
CA LEU A 113 1.59 5.62 -4.19
C LEU A 113 0.44 6.01 -3.27
N TRP A 114 -0.49 5.09 -3.04
CA TRP A 114 -1.58 5.29 -2.10
C TRP A 114 -1.34 4.38 -0.91
N ALA A 115 -1.07 4.98 0.25
CA ALA A 115 -1.03 4.27 1.51
C ALA A 115 -2.46 3.88 1.89
N MET A 116 -2.69 2.58 2.09
CA MET A 116 -4.02 2.05 2.33
C MET A 116 -4.02 1.08 3.50
N ILE A 117 -5.15 1.07 4.22
CA ILE A 117 -5.36 0.20 5.37
C ILE A 117 -6.73 -0.47 5.27
N TRP A 118 -6.77 -1.77 5.59
CA TRP A 118 -8.01 -2.49 5.82
C TRP A 118 -8.10 -2.85 7.29
N TRP A 119 -9.26 -2.58 7.91
CA TRP A 119 -9.53 -2.92 9.30
C TRP A 119 -10.44 -4.15 9.38
N PRO A 120 -10.16 -5.10 10.28
CA PRO A 120 -11.09 -6.17 10.58
C PRO A 120 -12.36 -5.61 11.20
N THR A 121 -13.48 -6.29 10.97
CA THR A 121 -14.73 -5.96 11.65
C THR A 121 -14.63 -6.46 13.10
N PRO A 122 -14.91 -5.63 14.11
CA PRO A 122 -14.89 -6.10 15.50
C PRO A 122 -15.85 -7.28 15.69
N THR A 123 -15.35 -8.41 16.19
CA THR A 123 -16.22 -9.50 16.64
C THR A 123 -16.87 -9.07 17.97
N PRO A 124 -18.19 -9.21 18.17
CA PRO A 124 -18.90 -8.73 19.36
C PRO A 124 -18.33 -9.21 20.71
N GLU A 125 -17.60 -10.32 20.74
CA GLU A 125 -17.00 -10.88 21.97
C GLU A 125 -15.77 -10.11 22.48
N ALA A 126 -15.24 -9.14 21.72
CA ALA A 126 -14.06 -8.37 22.13
C ALA A 126 -14.37 -7.11 22.98
N THR A 127 -15.65 -6.88 23.32
CA THR A 127 -16.06 -5.88 24.30
C THR A 127 -16.52 -6.56 25.58
N SER A 128 -15.57 -7.01 26.40
CA SER A 128 -15.78 -7.42 27.79
C SER A 128 -14.50 -7.15 28.59
#